data_AF-A0A3R9JD89-F1
#
_entry.id   AF-A0A3R9JD89-F1
#
_cell.length_a   1.000
_cell.length_b   1.000
_cell.length_c   1.000
_cell.angle_alpha   90.00
_cell.angle_beta   90.00
_cell.angle_gamma   90.00
#
_symmetry.space_group_name_H-M   'P 1'
#
loop_
_entity.id
_entity.type
_entity.pdbx_description
1 polymer ?
#
loop_
_entity_poly.entity_id
_entity_poly.type
_entity_poly.pdbx_seq_one_letter_code
_entity_poly.pdbx_strand_id
1 'polypeptide(L)'
;MSKLDELKKRERELLYQLEDNGKEKYRTTELIEIFEGYDRVSHRYQSDLWEAAYQSRYAGQLEETLLQRNQLKNQILEDLSYHMDDLKKEEFRLEEDLDEVYYERRRELEREEEKRHGH
;
A
#
# COMPACT_ATOMS: atom_id res chain seq x y z
N MET A 1 11.26 -2.26 33.85
CA MET A 1 10.14 -1.46 33.28
C MET A 1 8.85 -2.02 33.86
N SER A 2 7.84 -1.18 34.10
CA SER A 2 6.51 -1.71 34.43
C SER A 2 5.90 -2.34 33.18
N LYS A 3 5.00 -3.31 33.35
CA LYS A 3 4.18 -3.84 32.26
C LYS A 3 3.42 -2.73 31.52
N LEU A 4 3.00 -1.68 32.25
CA LEU A 4 2.37 -0.50 31.67
C LEU A 4 3.32 0.30 30.74
N ASP A 5 4.62 0.34 31.07
CA ASP A 5 5.63 1.00 30.23
C ASP A 5 5.90 0.21 28.95
N GLU A 6 5.91 -1.11 29.05
CA GLU A 6 6.03 -2.02 27.90
C GLU A 6 4.85 -1.88 26.94
N LEU A 7 3.62 -1.84 27.47
CA LEU A 7 2.40 -1.62 26.69
C LEU A 7 2.41 -0.26 25.99
N LYS A 8 2.81 0.81 26.68
CA LYS A 8 2.95 2.15 26.07
C LYS A 8 4.00 2.17 24.96
N LYS A 9 5.11 1.44 25.15
CA LYS A 9 6.15 1.33 24.12
C LYS A 9 5.60 0.60 22.89
N ARG A 10 4.91 -0.52 23.10
CA ARG A 10 4.30 -1.30 22.02
C ARG A 10 3.23 -0.51 21.26
N GLU A 11 2.34 0.19 21.97
CA GLU A 11 1.36 1.11 21.37
C GLU A 11 2.02 2.13 20.45
N ARG A 12 3.10 2.77 20.92
CA ARG A 12 3.84 3.75 20.12
C ARG A 12 4.49 3.14 18.88
N GLU A 13 5.06 1.93 19.00
CA GLU A 13 5.63 1.20 17.86
C GLU A 13 4.56 0.89 16.81
N LEU A 14 3.39 0.39 17.24
CA LEU A 14 2.27 0.09 16.35
C LEU A 14 1.73 1.35 15.65
N LEU A 15 1.61 2.46 16.37
CA LEU A 15 1.19 3.74 15.78
C LEU A 15 2.17 4.24 14.72
N TYR A 16 3.48 4.08 14.92
CA TYR A 16 4.46 4.41 13.88
C TYR A 16 4.32 3.51 12.65
N GLN A 17 4.09 2.21 12.86
CA GLN A 17 3.87 1.27 11.74
C GLN A 17 2.60 1.62 10.96
N LEU A 18 1.51 2.02 11.63
CA LEU A 18 0.28 2.50 10.99
C LEU A 18 0.53 3.77 10.18
N GLU A 19 1.28 4.73 10.72
CA GLU A 19 1.62 5.96 10.01
C GLU A 19 2.43 5.65 8.74
N ASP A 20 3.44 4.79 8.84
CA ASP A 20 4.27 4.41 7.71
C ASP A 20 3.48 3.60 6.66
N ASN A 21 2.61 2.68 7.08
CA ASN A 21 1.69 1.99 6.18
C ASN A 21 0.77 2.98 5.45
N GLY A 22 0.20 3.96 6.16
CA GLY A 22 -0.60 5.02 5.56
C GLY A 22 0.15 5.83 4.50
N LYS A 23 1.44 6.16 4.75
CA LYS A 23 2.29 6.84 3.76
C LYS A 23 2.54 5.97 2.53
N GLU A 24 2.81 4.67 2.71
CA GLU A 24 3.04 3.75 1.59
C GLU A 24 1.78 3.51 0.76
N LYS A 25 0.59 3.44 1.40
CA LYS A 25 -0.69 3.41 0.68
C LYS A 25 -0.86 4.63 -0.20
N TYR A 26 -0.62 5.83 0.36
CA TYR A 26 -0.72 7.08 -0.38
C TYR A 26 0.24 7.10 -1.59
N ARG A 27 1.50 6.72 -1.38
CA ARG A 27 2.51 6.62 -2.46
C ARG A 27 2.10 5.63 -3.55
N THR A 28 1.58 4.47 -3.17
CA THR A 28 1.12 3.44 -4.11
C THR A 28 -0.05 3.96 -4.94
N THR A 29 -1.00 4.67 -4.33
CA THR A 29 -2.09 5.34 -5.06
C THR A 29 -1.57 6.39 -6.03
N GLU A 30 -0.66 7.28 -5.61
CA GLU A 30 -0.05 8.27 -6.52
C GLU A 30 0.65 7.61 -7.70
N LEU A 31 1.39 6.52 -7.47
CA LEU A 31 2.06 5.78 -8.54
C LEU A 31 1.06 5.21 -9.56
N ILE A 32 -0.04 4.61 -9.10
CA ILE A 32 -1.10 4.10 -9.98
C ILE A 32 -1.67 5.25 -10.82
N GLU A 33 -2.04 6.36 -10.19
CA GLU A 33 -2.62 7.52 -10.89
C GLU A 33 -1.66 8.11 -11.94
N ILE A 34 -0.37 8.22 -11.61
CA ILE A 34 0.68 8.66 -12.52
C ILE A 34 0.80 7.70 -13.71
N PHE A 35 0.85 6.40 -13.46
CA PHE A 35 0.94 5.40 -14.51
C PHE A 35 -0.28 5.40 -15.44
N GLU A 36 -1.49 5.49 -14.90
CA GLU A 36 -2.72 5.61 -15.68
C GLU A 36 -2.78 6.91 -16.48
N GLY A 37 -2.23 8.00 -15.93
CA GLY A 37 -2.05 9.27 -16.63
C GLY A 37 -1.14 9.13 -17.85
N TYR A 38 0.05 8.53 -17.67
CA TYR A 38 0.97 8.24 -18.77
C TYR A 38 0.37 7.26 -19.79
N ASP A 39 -0.37 6.25 -19.34
CA ASP A 39 -1.02 5.29 -20.23
C ASP A 39 -1.99 5.99 -21.19
N ARG A 40 -2.88 6.82 -20.66
CA ARG A 40 -3.84 7.60 -21.45
C ARG A 40 -3.17 8.52 -22.47
N VAL A 41 -2.08 9.18 -22.09
CA VAL A 41 -1.33 10.06 -23.01
C VAL A 41 -0.64 9.24 -24.09
N SER A 42 0.03 8.15 -23.71
CA SER A 42 0.76 7.30 -24.65
C SER A 42 -0.15 6.61 -25.66
N HIS A 43 -1.39 6.29 -25.29
CA HIS A 43 -2.33 5.63 -26.20
C HIS A 43 -2.64 6.48 -27.45
N ARG A 44 -2.70 7.81 -27.30
CA ARG A 44 -2.87 8.73 -28.44
C ARG A 44 -1.67 8.67 -29.39
N TYR A 45 -0.46 8.81 -28.85
CA TYR A 45 0.76 8.73 -29.65
C TYR A 45 0.95 7.36 -30.32
N GLN A 46 0.53 6.28 -29.66
CA GLN A 46 0.56 4.94 -30.24
C GLN A 46 -0.41 4.80 -31.41
N SER A 47 -1.62 5.36 -31.30
CA SER A 47 -2.58 5.38 -32.40
C SER A 47 -2.02 6.16 -33.60
N ASP A 48 -1.51 7.36 -33.38
CA ASP A 48 -0.92 8.20 -34.44
C ASP A 48 0.27 7.50 -35.13
N LEU A 49 1.13 6.86 -34.33
CA LEU A 49 2.30 6.12 -34.83
C LEU A 49 1.88 4.88 -35.61
N TRP A 50 0.86 4.17 -35.14
CA TRP A 50 0.30 3.02 -35.86
C TRP A 50 -0.26 3.44 -37.21
N GLU A 51 -1.12 4.47 -37.25
CA GLU A 51 -1.68 4.98 -38.50
C GLU A 51 -0.59 5.41 -39.50
N ALA A 52 0.46 6.08 -39.03
CA ALA A 52 1.56 6.54 -39.88
C ALA A 52 2.45 5.39 -40.39
N ALA A 53 2.65 4.34 -39.59
CA ALA A 53 3.61 3.28 -39.87
C ALA A 53 2.99 1.96 -40.33
N TYR A 54 1.65 1.82 -40.33
CA TYR A 54 0.95 0.55 -40.56
C TYR A 54 1.27 -0.10 -41.92
N GLN A 55 1.42 0.70 -42.97
CA GLN A 55 1.77 0.22 -44.31
C GLN A 55 3.28 0.21 -44.57
N SER A 56 4.09 0.56 -43.57
CA SER A 56 5.54 0.59 -43.69
C SER A 56 6.16 -0.77 -43.38
N ARG A 57 7.42 -0.96 -43.77
CA ARG A 57 8.22 -2.13 -43.39
C ARG A 57 8.40 -2.31 -41.87
N TYR A 58 8.08 -1.29 -41.07
CA TYR A 58 8.26 -1.29 -39.62
C TYR A 58 7.00 -1.73 -38.85
N ALA A 59 5.88 -2.00 -39.54
CA ALA A 59 4.61 -2.33 -38.90
C ALA A 59 4.71 -3.50 -37.92
N GLY A 60 5.43 -4.57 -38.29
CA GLY A 60 5.62 -5.74 -37.41
C GLY A 60 6.44 -5.42 -36.15
N GLN A 61 7.49 -4.61 -36.26
CA GLN A 61 8.28 -4.19 -35.10
C GLN A 61 7.46 -3.29 -34.16
N LEU A 62 6.60 -2.45 -34.73
CA LEU A 62 5.71 -1.60 -33.97
C LEU A 62 4.66 -2.43 -33.20
N GLU A 63 4.05 -3.42 -33.86
CA GLU A 63 3.09 -4.34 -33.22
C GLU A 63 3.71 -5.09 -32.04
N GLU A 64 4.91 -5.66 -32.23
CA GLU A 64 5.63 -6.37 -31.18
C GLU A 64 5.97 -5.45 -30.00
N THR A 65 6.42 -4.22 -30.29
CA THR A 65 6.73 -3.22 -29.26
C THR A 65 5.48 -2.84 -28.46
N LEU A 66 4.33 -2.66 -29.12
CA LEU A 66 3.06 -2.37 -28.46
C LEU A 66 2.60 -3.53 -27.58
N LEU A 67 2.77 -4.77 -28.03
CA LEU A 67 2.43 -5.95 -27.26
C LEU A 67 3.28 -6.05 -25.98
N GLN A 68 4.61 -5.93 -26.10
CA GLN A 68 5.53 -5.96 -24.96
C GLN A 68 5.22 -4.85 -23.96
N ARG A 69 4.95 -3.64 -24.46
CA ARG A 69 4.59 -2.50 -23.62
C ARG A 69 3.29 -2.73 -22.87
N ASN A 70 2.27 -3.33 -23.50
CA ASN A 70 1.00 -3.65 -22.84
C ASN A 70 1.16 -4.75 -21.78
N GLN A 71 2.01 -5.75 -22.03
CA GLN A 71 2.34 -6.78 -21.03
C GLN A 71 3.01 -6.15 -19.81
N LEU A 72 4.04 -5.32 -20.01
CA LEU A 72 4.73 -4.62 -18.93
C LEU A 72 3.79 -3.70 -18.14
N LYS A 73 2.89 -2.99 -18.83
CA LYS A 73 1.89 -2.16 -18.17
C LYS A 73 1.01 -2.98 -17.23
N ASN A 74 0.46 -4.08 -17.73
CA ASN A 74 -0.45 -4.91 -16.96
C ASN A 74 0.27 -5.51 -15.74
N GLN A 75 1.52 -5.95 -15.91
CA GLN A 75 2.35 -6.44 -14.81
C GLN A 75 2.55 -5.37 -13.72
N ILE A 76 2.92 -4.14 -14.11
CA ILE A 76 3.12 -3.05 -13.14
C ILE A 76 1.83 -2.74 -12.37
N LEU A 77 0.69 -2.66 -13.06
CA LEU A 77 -0.59 -2.38 -12.41
C LEU A 77 -1.04 -3.52 -11.48
N GLU A 78 -0.78 -4.76 -11.88
CA GLU A 78 -1.06 -5.95 -11.07
C GLU A 78 -0.18 -5.97 -9.81
N ASP A 79 1.12 -5.71 -9.93
CA ASP A 79 2.05 -5.63 -8.81
C ASP A 79 1.65 -4.52 -7.82
N LEU A 80 1.29 -3.34 -8.33
CA LEU A 80 0.82 -2.22 -7.50
C LEU A 80 -0.52 -2.55 -6.82
N SER A 81 -1.42 -3.26 -7.50
CA SER A 81 -2.69 -3.71 -6.92
C SER A 81 -2.46 -4.71 -5.79
N TYR A 82 -1.59 -5.70 -6.00
CA TYR A 82 -1.24 -6.67 -4.96
C TYR A 82 -0.59 -6.00 -3.76
N HIS A 83 0.34 -5.07 -4.01
CA HIS A 83 0.97 -4.31 -2.95
C HIS A 83 -0.04 -3.50 -2.13
N MET A 84 -1.00 -2.84 -2.79
CA MET A 84 -2.08 -2.12 -2.12
C MET A 84 -2.93 -3.04 -1.24
N ASP A 85 -3.23 -4.25 -1.70
CA ASP A 85 -4.01 -5.21 -0.92
C ASP A 85 -3.24 -5.74 0.28
N ASP A 86 -1.93 -5.93 0.15
CA ASP A 86 -1.08 -6.31 1.28
C ASP A 86 -0.96 -5.17 2.32
N LEU A 87 -0.87 -3.91 1.88
CA LEU A 87 -0.90 -2.76 2.78
C LEU A 87 -2.22 -2.65 3.55
N LYS A 88 -3.37 -2.93 2.91
CA LYS A 88 -4.67 -2.96 3.59
C LYS A 88 -4.76 -4.08 4.63
N LYS A 89 -4.26 -5.27 4.30
CA LYS A 89 -4.22 -6.39 5.28
C LYS A 89 -3.32 -6.05 6.46
N GLU A 90 -2.18 -5.41 6.19
CA GLU A 90 -1.25 -4.97 7.22
C GLU A 90 -1.88 -3.92 8.14
N GLU A 91 -2.62 -2.95 7.58
CA GLU A 91 -3.31 -1.91 8.34
C GLU A 91 -4.32 -2.54 9.29
N PHE A 92 -5.15 -3.46 8.78
CA PHE A 92 -6.12 -4.20 9.59
C PHE A 92 -5.43 -4.97 10.73
N ARG A 93 -4.33 -5.68 10.45
CA ARG A 93 -3.57 -6.39 11.49
C ARG A 93 -3.02 -5.43 12.56
N LEU A 94 -2.47 -4.30 12.14
CA LEU A 94 -1.92 -3.31 13.06
C LEU A 94 -3.01 -2.68 13.94
N GLU A 95 -4.21 -2.46 13.40
CA GLU A 95 -5.37 -2.01 14.17
C GLU A 95 -5.81 -3.06 15.20
N GLU A 96 -5.89 -4.34 14.82
CA GLU A 96 -6.20 -5.44 15.75
C GLU A 96 -5.18 -5.54 16.89
N ASP A 97 -3.88 -5.49 16.56
CA ASP A 97 -2.79 -5.48 17.55
C ASP A 97 -2.91 -4.28 18.51
N LEU A 98 -3.31 -3.11 17.99
CA LEU A 98 -3.46 -1.89 18.79
C LEU A 98 -4.65 -2.00 19.75
N ASP A 99 -5.76 -2.57 19.29
CA ASP A 99 -6.94 -2.85 20.12
C ASP A 99 -6.61 -3.81 21.26
N GLU A 100 -5.81 -4.85 21.00
CA GLU A 100 -5.32 -5.76 22.03
C GLU A 100 -4.48 -5.01 23.07
N VAL A 101 -3.54 -4.16 22.64
CA VAL A 101 -2.72 -3.34 23.55
C VAL A 101 -3.57 -2.41 24.40
N TYR A 102 -4.60 -1.78 23.83
CA TYR A 102 -5.52 -0.93 24.61
C TYR A 102 -6.28 -1.72 25.65
N TYR A 103 -6.75 -2.91 25.29
CA TYR A 103 -7.46 -3.80 26.19
C TYR A 103 -6.58 -4.28 27.35
N GLU A 104 -5.35 -4.70 27.06
CA GLU A 104 -4.40 -5.11 28.07
C GLU A 104 -3.99 -3.97 29.00
N ARG A 105 -3.77 -2.78 28.45
CA ARG A 105 -3.42 -1.58 29.22
C ARG A 105 -4.53 -1.21 30.19
N ARG A 106 -5.79 -1.30 29.76
CA ARG A 106 -6.94 -1.09 30.63
C ARG A 106 -7.00 -2.11 31.78
N ARG A 107 -6.86 -3.41 31.47
CA ARG A 107 -6.82 -4.46 32.50
C ARG A 107 -5.69 -4.26 33.50
N GLU A 108 -4.52 -3.81 33.05
CA GLU A 108 -3.38 -3.59 33.94
C GLU A 108 -3.59 -2.39 34.86
N LEU A 109 -4.22 -1.31 34.38
CA LEU A 109 -4.61 -0.17 35.21
C LEU A 109 -5.62 -0.59 36.29
N GLU A 110 -6.64 -1.37 35.93
CA GLU A 110 -7.63 -1.90 36.87
C GLU A 110 -6.96 -2.74 37.97
N ARG A 111 -5.98 -3.61 37.62
CA ARG A 111 -5.19 -4.37 38.61
C ARG A 111 -4.33 -3.48 39.52
N GLU A 112 -3.71 -2.44 38.97
CA GLU A 112 -2.92 -1.51 39.78
C GLU A 112 -3.81 -0.71 40.75
N GLU A 113 -5.02 -0.34 40.34
CA GLU A 113 -6.02 0.32 41.18
C GLU A 113 -6.55 -0.60 42.27
N GLU A 114 -6.89 -1.85 41.96
CA GLU A 114 -7.30 -2.87 42.95
C GLU A 114 -6.21 -3.11 43.99
N LYS A 115 -4.93 -3.16 43.59
CA LYS A 115 -3.80 -3.28 44.53
C LYS A 115 -3.61 -2.04 45.41
N ARG A 116 -3.98 -0.85 44.93
CA ARG A 116 -3.88 0.41 45.69
C ARG A 116 -5.05 0.65 46.63
N HIS A 117 -6.24 0.14 46.29
CA HIS A 117 -7.48 0.38 47.03
C HIS A 117 -8.05 -0.87 47.72
N GLY A 118 -7.44 -2.04 47.55
CA GLY A 118 -7.77 -3.27 48.28
C GLY A 118 -7.33 -3.18 49.74
N HIS A 119 -8.31 -3.12 50.63
CA HIS A 119 -8.19 -3.43 52.06
C HIS A 119 -8.06 -4.93 52.30
#